data_AF-A0A286HJP9-F1
#
_entry.id   AF-A0A286HJP9-F1
#
_cell.length_a   1.000
_cell.length_b   1.000
_cell.length_c   1.000
_cell.angle_alpha   90.00
_cell.angle_beta   90.00
_cell.angle_gamma   90.00
#
_symmetry.space_group_name_H-M   'P 1'
#
loop_
_entity.id
_entity.type
_entity.pdbx_description
1 polymer ?
#
loop_
_entity_poly.entity_id
_entity_poly.type
_entity_poly.pdbx_seq_one_letter_code
_entity_poly.pdbx_strand_id
1 'polypeptide(L)'
;MDSGNELHGSLPETLGGSACPGGYPNRMNEHDERGTTMTGVDPSRLDDQQLMKELETIHRTRHDTLLYGSNDALRAHNERMAQLEGEYLRRNPRRLVSAGRTREGARERGCGEAATPGTSGS
;
A
#
# COMPACT_ATOMS: atom_id res chain seq x y z
N MET A 1 -54.71 18.45 56.99
CA MET A 1 -55.78 17.99 56.09
C MET A 1 -55.14 17.96 54.72
N ASP A 2 -54.45 16.88 54.34
CA ASP A 2 -55.03 15.68 53.68
C ASP A 2 -55.90 16.07 52.48
N SER A 3 -55.80 15.49 51.28
CA SER A 3 -54.97 14.41 50.72
C SER A 3 -55.36 14.30 49.22
N GLY A 4 -54.43 13.79 48.39
CA GLY A 4 -54.73 12.90 47.24
C GLY A 4 -55.36 13.45 45.95
N ASN A 5 -54.64 13.31 44.82
CA ASN A 5 -55.10 12.54 43.64
C ASN A 5 -53.93 12.38 42.64
N GLU A 6 -53.22 11.25 42.64
CA GLU A 6 -53.41 10.07 41.77
C GLU A 6 -52.61 10.11 40.46
N LEU A 7 -51.94 8.98 40.24
CA LEU A 7 -51.01 8.63 39.18
C LEU A 7 -51.74 8.11 37.94
N HIS A 8 -50.95 7.94 36.88
CA HIS A 8 -51.13 7.01 35.74
C HIS A 8 -51.92 7.52 34.52
N GLY A 9 -51.16 7.91 33.51
CA GLY A 9 -51.60 7.96 32.11
C GLY A 9 -50.44 7.56 31.22
N SER A 10 -50.29 6.26 31.00
CA SER A 10 -49.29 5.65 30.12
C SER A 10 -49.43 6.15 28.69
N LEU A 11 -48.34 6.67 28.10
CA LEU A 11 -48.20 6.79 26.66
C LEU A 11 -47.34 5.62 26.14
N PRO A 12 -47.75 4.92 25.08
CA PRO A 12 -46.94 3.90 24.46
C PRO A 12 -45.87 4.54 23.57
N GLU A 13 -44.61 4.30 23.88
CA GLU A 13 -43.52 4.55 22.94
C GLU A 13 -43.57 3.51 21.82
N THR A 14 -44.07 3.93 20.67
CA THR A 14 -43.74 3.32 19.39
C THR A 14 -42.62 4.11 18.74
N LEU A 15 -41.58 3.38 18.28
CA LEU A 15 -40.67 3.65 17.15
C LEU A 15 -39.20 3.65 17.55
N GLY A 16 -38.45 2.72 16.96
CA GLY A 16 -37.00 2.79 16.92
C GLY A 16 -36.38 1.41 16.94
N GLY A 17 -36.40 0.74 15.79
CA GLY A 17 -35.82 -0.58 15.61
C GLY A 17 -34.40 -0.66 16.16
N SER A 18 -34.15 -1.72 16.91
CA SER A 18 -32.83 -2.22 17.26
C SER A 18 -32.04 -2.45 15.97
N ALA A 19 -31.27 -1.45 15.56
CA ALA A 19 -30.24 -1.61 14.57
C ALA A 19 -29.14 -2.47 15.19
N CYS A 20 -28.83 -3.58 14.54
CA CYS A 20 -27.80 -4.53 14.90
C CYS A 20 -26.52 -3.80 15.37
N PRO A 21 -25.87 -4.17 16.49
CA PRO A 21 -24.51 -3.73 16.77
C PRO A 21 -23.53 -4.51 15.88
N GLY A 22 -23.68 -4.33 14.56
CA GLY A 22 -22.77 -4.79 13.52
C GLY A 22 -21.82 -3.66 13.12
N GLY A 23 -21.27 -2.94 14.10
CA GLY A 23 -20.17 -2.03 13.87
C GLY A 23 -18.89 -2.84 14.02
N TYR A 24 -18.23 -3.19 12.91
CA TYR A 24 -16.82 -3.54 12.98
C TYR A 24 -16.13 -2.41 13.73
N PRO A 25 -15.53 -2.64 14.92
CA PRO A 25 -14.79 -1.59 15.58
C PRO A 25 -13.78 -1.11 14.55
N ASN A 26 -13.86 0.18 14.26
CA ASN A 26 -12.99 0.86 13.34
C ASN A 26 -11.56 0.54 13.77
N ARG A 27 -10.93 -0.43 13.11
CA ARG A 27 -9.51 -0.73 13.22
C ARG A 27 -8.76 0.37 12.48
N MET A 28 -9.02 1.61 12.88
CA MET A 28 -8.34 2.78 12.36
C MET A 28 -6.99 2.85 13.09
N ASN A 29 -5.96 2.55 12.30
CA ASN A 29 -4.63 3.13 12.39
C ASN A 29 -3.71 2.64 13.52
N GLU A 30 -3.48 1.33 13.60
CA GLU A 30 -2.19 0.81 14.11
C GLU A 30 -1.08 0.88 13.06
N HIS A 31 -1.34 1.51 11.90
CA HIS A 31 -0.37 1.67 10.82
C HIS A 31 0.43 2.97 10.86
N ASP A 32 0.20 3.85 11.85
CA ASP A 32 0.90 5.15 11.94
C ASP A 32 2.33 5.05 12.53
N GLU A 33 2.72 3.92 13.12
CA GLU A 33 4.00 3.83 13.84
C GLU A 33 5.08 3.02 13.11
N ARG A 34 4.76 2.33 12.00
CA ARG A 34 5.76 1.57 11.22
C ARG A 34 6.27 2.28 9.95
N GLY A 35 5.91 3.55 9.75
CA GLY A 35 6.25 4.31 8.54
C GLY A 35 7.21 5.50 8.71
N THR A 36 7.47 5.96 9.94
CA THR A 36 7.87 7.38 10.14
C THR A 36 9.33 7.62 10.53
N THR A 37 10.21 6.61 10.53
CA THR A 37 11.65 6.84 10.78
C THR A 37 12.55 6.20 9.72
N MET A 38 12.30 6.49 8.44
CA MET A 38 13.29 6.25 7.38
C MET A 38 14.36 7.35 7.46
N THR A 39 15.21 7.22 8.48
CA THR A 39 16.26 8.18 8.88
C THR A 39 17.10 8.64 7.69
N GLY A 40 17.28 9.96 7.55
CA GLY A 40 17.98 10.67 6.48
C GLY A 40 19.49 10.42 6.39
N VAL A 41 19.93 9.17 6.28
CA VAL A 41 21.30 8.83 5.87
C VAL A 41 21.39 8.92 4.35
N ASP A 42 22.39 9.63 3.87
CA ASP A 42 22.72 9.72 2.44
C ASP A 42 22.94 8.31 1.86
N PRO A 43 22.28 7.93 0.75
CA PRO A 43 22.46 6.63 0.09
C PRO A 43 23.91 6.26 -0.18
N SER A 44 24.76 7.25 -0.47
CA SER A 44 26.19 7.04 -0.75
C SER A 44 26.97 6.52 0.47
N ARG A 45 26.43 6.71 1.68
CA ARG A 45 27.02 6.27 2.96
C ARG A 45 26.50 4.91 3.43
N LEU A 46 25.50 4.33 2.76
CA LEU A 46 24.99 3.01 3.08
C LEU A 46 25.94 1.94 2.53
N ASP A 47 26.24 0.90 3.31
CA ASP A 47 26.81 -0.32 2.75
C ASP A 47 25.78 -1.07 1.88
N ASP A 48 26.22 -2.09 1.14
CA ASP A 48 25.35 -2.79 0.20
C ASP A 48 24.20 -3.52 0.90
N GLN A 49 24.42 -4.09 2.09
CA GLN A 49 23.38 -4.82 2.81
C GLN A 49 22.30 -3.85 3.32
N GLN A 50 22.73 -2.71 3.86
CA GLN A 50 21.82 -1.67 4.31
C GLN A 50 21.07 -1.05 3.13
N LEU A 51 21.74 -0.77 2.00
CA LEU A 51 21.09 -0.27 0.79
C LEU A 51 19.98 -1.20 0.30
N MET A 52 20.26 -2.51 0.24
CA MET A 52 19.26 -3.50 -0.17
C MET A 52 18.07 -3.56 0.79
N LYS A 53 18.31 -3.48 2.10
CA LYS A 53 17.25 -3.46 3.12
C LYS A 53 16.39 -2.20 3.03
N GLU A 54 16.99 -1.04 2.80
CA GLU A 54 16.27 0.23 2.62
C GLU A 54 15.43 0.20 1.34
N LEU A 55 15.96 -0.35 0.23
CA LEU A 55 15.22 -0.52 -1.02
C LEU A 55 14.00 -1.44 -0.85
N GLU A 56 14.17 -2.58 -0.18
CA GLU A 56 13.05 -3.47 0.12
C GLU A 56 11.97 -2.75 0.94
N THR A 57 12.40 -2.03 1.98
CA THR A 57 11.49 -1.34 2.90
C THR A 57 10.73 -0.22 2.19
N ILE A 58 11.41 0.62 1.40
CA ILE A 58 10.78 1.75 0.71
C ILE A 58 9.83 1.29 -0.40
N HIS A 59 10.15 0.19 -1.09
CA HIS A 59 9.24 -0.40 -2.07
C HIS A 59 8.00 -1.03 -1.42
N ARG A 60 8.18 -1.69 -0.27
CA ARG A 60 7.05 -2.29 0.47
C ARG A 60 6.03 -1.25 0.90
N THR A 61 6.46 -0.08 1.38
CA THR A 61 5.57 0.94 1.92
C THR A 61 5.08 1.97 0.87
N ARG A 62 5.46 1.79 -0.41
CA ARG A 62 5.10 2.71 -1.49
C ARG A 62 3.59 2.85 -1.67
N HIS A 63 2.87 1.73 -1.67
CA HIS A 63 1.43 1.74 -1.91
C HIS A 63 0.67 2.38 -0.75
N ASP A 64 1.07 2.06 0.48
CA ASP A 64 0.47 2.66 1.67
C ASP A 64 0.72 4.17 1.73
N THR A 65 1.94 4.62 1.40
CA THR A 65 2.28 6.05 1.34
C THR A 65 1.51 6.77 0.24
N LEU A 66 1.25 6.11 -0.89
CA LEU A 66 0.47 6.67 -1.99
C LEU A 66 -1.01 6.86 -1.61
N LEU A 67 -1.60 5.91 -0.88
CA LEU A 67 -3.02 5.94 -0.54
C LEU A 67 -3.33 6.80 0.68
N TYR A 68 -2.45 6.79 1.69
CA TYR A 68 -2.74 7.34 3.01
C TYR A 68 -1.74 8.41 3.47
N GLY A 69 -0.65 8.62 2.74
CA GLY A 69 0.33 9.65 3.05
C GLY A 69 -0.18 11.05 2.72
N SER A 70 0.30 12.06 3.45
CA SER A 70 0.15 13.45 3.06
C SER A 70 0.94 13.75 1.78
N ASN A 71 0.63 14.85 1.09
CA ASN A 71 1.38 15.26 -0.11
C ASN A 71 2.88 15.44 0.18
N ASP A 72 3.24 15.99 1.35
CA ASP A 72 4.63 16.14 1.75
C ASP A 72 5.31 14.80 2.06
N ALA A 73 4.60 13.87 2.70
CA ALA A 73 5.09 12.52 2.95
C ALA A 73 5.35 11.78 1.63
N LEU A 74 4.41 11.88 0.67
CA LEU A 74 4.55 11.28 -0.65
C LEU A 74 5.73 11.87 -1.43
N ARG A 75 5.92 13.19 -1.36
CA ARG A 75 7.06 13.87 -1.99
C ARG A 75 8.39 13.38 -1.42
N ALA A 76 8.54 13.41 -0.09
CA ALA A 76 9.74 12.92 0.58
C ALA A 76 10.02 11.44 0.29
N HIS A 77 8.97 10.62 0.24
CA HIS A 77 9.08 9.21 -0.10
C HIS A 77 9.57 8.99 -1.54
N ASN A 78 9.02 9.74 -2.51
CA ASN A 78 9.45 9.67 -3.91
C ASN A 78 10.91 10.13 -4.10
N GLU A 79 11.30 11.22 -3.45
CA GLU A 79 12.67 11.72 -3.47
C GLU A 79 13.65 10.68 -2.93
N ARG A 80 13.33 10.07 -1.78
CA ARG A 80 14.16 9.04 -1.16
C ARG A 80 14.23 7.77 -2.02
N MET A 81 13.12 7.36 -2.64
CA MET A 81 13.07 6.21 -3.54
C MET A 81 14.00 6.40 -4.73
N ALA A 82 13.93 7.56 -5.38
CA ALA A 82 14.80 7.90 -6.50
C ALA A 82 16.28 7.91 -6.12
N GLN A 83 16.61 8.44 -4.94
CA GLN A 83 17.96 8.46 -4.40
C GLN A 83 18.54 7.05 -4.17
N LEU A 84 17.79 6.17 -3.53
CA LEU A 84 18.22 4.79 -3.27
C LEU A 84 18.32 3.97 -4.57
N GLU A 85 17.38 4.12 -5.49
CA GLU A 85 17.42 3.47 -6.80
C GLU A 85 18.63 3.94 -7.62
N GLY A 86 18.89 5.26 -7.63
CA GLY A 86 20.05 5.83 -8.30
C GLY A 86 21.37 5.29 -7.74
N GLU A 87 21.47 5.16 -6.42
CA GLU A 87 22.63 4.55 -5.76
C GLU A 87 22.85 3.12 -6.24
N TYR A 88 21.80 2.31 -6.23
CA TYR A 88 21.87 0.93 -6.66
C TYR A 88 22.30 0.79 -8.12
N LEU A 89 21.75 1.62 -9.01
CA LEU A 89 22.15 1.64 -10.43
C LEU A 89 23.62 2.03 -10.61
N ARG A 90 24.09 3.02 -9.84
CA ARG A 90 25.48 3.47 -9.86
C ARG A 90 26.45 2.37 -9.43
N ARG A 91 26.11 1.59 -8.40
CA ARG A 91 26.92 0.43 -7.95
C ARG A 91 26.82 -0.79 -8.88
N ASN A 92 25.72 -0.91 -9.63
CA ASN A 92 25.40 -2.09 -10.44
C ASN A 92 25.24 -1.75 -11.93
N PRO A 93 26.28 -1.24 -12.63
CA PRO A 93 26.17 -0.83 -14.02
C PRO A 93 25.91 -2.02 -14.99
N ARG A 94 26.23 -3.25 -14.58
CA ARG A 94 26.01 -4.48 -15.35
C ARG A 94 24.79 -5.28 -14.89
N ARG A 95 23.80 -4.63 -14.23
CA ARG A 95 22.60 -5.31 -13.77
C ARG A 95 21.90 -6.03 -14.93
N LEU A 96 21.57 -7.30 -14.72
CA LEU A 96 20.78 -8.07 -15.67
C LEU A 96 19.37 -7.49 -15.76
N VAL A 97 18.97 -7.14 -16.99
CA VAL A 97 17.60 -6.77 -17.30
C VAL A 97 16.94 -7.98 -17.96
N SER A 98 15.85 -8.48 -17.38
CA SER A 98 15.09 -9.54 -17.99
C SER A 98 14.50 -9.04 -19.32
N ALA A 99 14.78 -9.73 -20.44
CA ALA A 99 14.17 -9.43 -21.74
C ALA A 99 12.63 -9.41 -21.65
N GLY A 100 12.06 -10.21 -20.74
CA GLY A 100 10.64 -10.20 -20.39
C GLY A 100 10.07 -8.82 -20.02
N ARG A 101 10.92 -8.00 -19.39
CA ARG A 101 10.62 -6.66 -18.86
C ARG A 101 11.08 -5.53 -19.80
N THR A 102 11.59 -5.85 -20.99
CA THR A 102 11.90 -4.85 -22.02
C THR A 102 10.80 -4.81 -23.08
N ARG A 103 10.70 -3.66 -23.77
CA ARG A 103 9.77 -3.51 -24.90
C ARG A 103 10.15 -4.41 -26.07
N GLU A 104 11.43 -4.58 -26.32
CA GLU A 104 11.96 -5.46 -27.35
C GLU A 104 11.60 -6.92 -27.09
N GLY A 105 11.89 -7.44 -25.90
CA GLY A 105 11.53 -8.80 -25.56
C GLY A 105 10.02 -9.02 -25.50
N ALA A 106 9.20 -7.98 -25.23
CA ALA A 106 7.74 -8.07 -25.37
C ALA A 106 7.30 -8.25 -26.83
N ARG A 107 7.99 -7.62 -27.78
CA ARG A 107 7.73 -7.76 -29.22
C ARG A 107 8.16 -9.13 -29.75
N GLU A 108 9.30 -9.63 -29.29
CA GLU A 108 9.81 -10.96 -29.67
C GLU A 108 8.87 -12.08 -29.22
N ARG A 109 8.29 -11.98 -28.00
CA ARG A 109 7.27 -12.94 -27.54
C ARG A 109 6.01 -12.94 -28.41
N GLY A 110 5.51 -11.76 -28.77
CA GLY A 110 4.34 -11.64 -29.65
C GLY A 110 4.58 -12.16 -31.07
N CYS A 111 5.83 -12.08 -31.55
CA CYS A 111 6.22 -12.65 -32.84
C CYS A 111 6.43 -14.18 -32.77
N GLY A 112 6.88 -14.71 -31.63
CA GLY A 112 7.06 -16.15 -31.40
C GLY A 112 5.76 -16.92 -31.19
N GLU A 113 4.73 -16.29 -30.61
CA GLU A 113 3.39 -16.89 -30.40
C GLU A 113 2.59 -17.01 -31.71
N ALA A 114 2.82 -16.14 -32.69
CA ALA A 114 2.11 -16.15 -33.97
C ALA A 114 2.58 -17.25 -34.94
N ALA A 115 3.65 -17.99 -34.59
CA ALA A 115 4.31 -18.96 -35.47
C ALA A 115 4.03 -20.43 -35.12
N THR A 116 2.97 -20.73 -34.35
CA THR A 116 2.47 -22.10 -34.19
C THR A 116 1.16 -22.28 -34.98
N PRO A 117 1.19 -22.66 -36.28
CA PRO A 117 0.02 -23.22 -36.92
C PRO A 117 -0.31 -24.54 -36.21
N GLY A 118 -1.54 -24.65 -35.69
CA GLY A 118 -2.00 -25.79 -34.93
C GLY A 118 -1.84 -27.10 -35.70
N THR A 119 -0.90 -27.94 -35.27
CA THR A 119 -0.94 -29.38 -35.55
C THR A 119 -1.84 -30.01 -34.48
N SER A 120 -3.16 -29.91 -34.67
CA SER A 120 -4.10 -30.82 -34.03
C SER A 120 -4.12 -32.09 -34.87
N GLY A 121 -3.41 -33.12 -34.40
CA GLY A 121 -3.32 -34.41 -35.05
C GLY A 121 -4.63 -35.20 -35.04
N SER A 122 -4.83 -35.89 -36.16
CA SER A 122 -5.60 -37.10 -36.50
C SER A 122 -6.60 -37.69 -35.53
#